data_AF-A0A434I8S1-F1
#
_entry.id   AF-A0A434I8S1-F1
#
_cell.length_a   1.000
_cell.length_b   1.000
_cell.length_c   1.000
_cell.angle_alpha   90.00
_cell.angle_beta   90.00
_cell.angle_gamma   90.00
#
_symmetry.space_group_name_H-M   'P 1'
#
loop_
_entity.id
_entity.type
_entity.pdbx_description
1 polymer ?
#
loop_
_entity_poly.entity_id
_entity_poly.type
_entity_poly.pdbx_seq_one_letter_code
_entity_poly.pdbx_strand_id
1 'polypeptide(L)'
;VSYMLENRETMMQLFPELFQKIKVRPVENYPQLLRQSLAAVRPQSTKGAPTIAVLTPGSFNSAYFEHAFLADQMGVQLVEGQDLRVVDGHVAMRTTEGYKQIDVLYRRVDDSFLDPLTFRPDSALGIPGIMDVYRAGNITIANAPGTGIADDKAIYSYMPEIIEFYTGRKAILGNIPTWRCSEPDSLKYVLEHIDELVIKEVHGSGGYGMLVGPAATKKECETFAKKLQAKPSNYIAQPTLALSTCPILTEKGLAPRHVDLRPYVLVSDRIQIVPGGLTRVALKEGSLVVNSSQGGGTKDTWVLDD
;
A
#
# COMPACT_ATOMS: atom_id res chain seq x y z
N VAL A 1 -1.34 -5.39 6.82
CA VAL A 1 -2.38 -6.41 7.14
C VAL A 1 -2.13 -7.04 8.50
N SER A 2 -0.89 -7.41 8.86
CA SER A 2 -0.61 -8.04 10.17
C SER A 2 -1.21 -7.25 11.32
N TYR A 3 -0.97 -5.94 11.37
CA TYR A 3 -1.57 -5.04 12.37
C TYR A 3 -3.10 -5.10 12.44
N MET A 4 -3.80 -5.29 11.31
CA MET A 4 -5.27 -5.42 11.32
C MET A 4 -5.70 -6.70 12.05
N LEU A 5 -5.01 -7.81 11.78
CA LEU A 5 -5.30 -9.12 12.37
C LEU A 5 -4.92 -9.14 13.85
N GLU A 6 -3.71 -8.70 14.18
CA GLU A 6 -3.20 -8.60 15.55
C GLU A 6 -4.04 -7.66 16.42
N ASN A 7 -4.49 -6.52 15.89
CA ASN A 7 -5.36 -5.61 16.63
C ASN A 7 -6.71 -6.27 16.96
N ARG A 8 -7.28 -7.05 16.04
CA ARG A 8 -8.52 -7.80 16.30
C ARG A 8 -8.31 -8.86 17.37
N GLU A 9 -7.26 -9.65 17.24
CA GLU A 9 -6.94 -10.71 18.19
C GLU A 9 -6.71 -10.14 19.59
N THR A 10 -5.90 -9.08 19.70
CA THR A 10 -5.64 -8.37 20.96
C THR A 10 -6.94 -7.85 21.59
N MET A 11 -7.84 -7.24 20.80
CA MET A 11 -9.12 -6.75 21.31
C MET A 11 -10.02 -7.88 21.80
N MET A 12 -10.06 -9.01 21.10
CA MET A 12 -10.84 -10.19 21.51
C MET A 12 -10.29 -10.84 22.79
N GLN A 13 -8.97 -10.80 23.00
CA GLN A 13 -8.33 -11.29 24.22
C GLN A 13 -8.55 -10.36 25.42
N LEU A 14 -8.44 -9.04 25.22
CA LEU A 14 -8.54 -8.06 26.31
C LEU A 14 -9.99 -7.76 26.72
N PHE A 15 -10.92 -7.74 25.76
CA PHE A 15 -12.32 -7.32 25.98
C PHE A 15 -13.34 -8.27 25.33
N PRO A 16 -13.31 -9.58 25.61
CA PRO A 16 -14.21 -10.56 24.99
C PRO A 16 -15.69 -10.23 25.19
N GLU A 17 -16.05 -9.60 26.31
CA GLU A 17 -17.42 -9.17 26.62
C GLU A 17 -17.97 -8.12 25.64
N LEU A 18 -17.11 -7.30 25.01
CA LEU A 18 -17.55 -6.35 23.98
C LEU A 18 -17.99 -7.08 22.71
N PHE A 19 -17.28 -8.14 22.31
CA PHE A 19 -17.61 -8.96 21.13
C PHE A 19 -18.84 -9.85 21.35
N GLN A 20 -19.23 -10.12 22.60
CA GLN A 20 -20.51 -10.76 22.91
C GLN A 20 -21.70 -9.80 22.75
N LYS A 21 -21.49 -8.51 23.03
CA LYS A 21 -22.54 -7.48 22.96
C LYS A 21 -22.67 -6.87 21.56
N ILE A 22 -21.56 -6.74 20.84
CA ILE A 22 -21.47 -6.10 19.54
C ILE A 22 -21.12 -7.16 18.51
N LYS A 23 -21.99 -7.33 17.51
CA LYS A 23 -21.77 -8.27 16.40
C LYS A 23 -20.76 -7.70 15.41
N VAL A 24 -19.47 -7.85 15.74
CA VAL A 24 -18.36 -7.44 14.88
C VAL A 24 -18.08 -8.54 13.86
N ARG A 25 -17.93 -8.17 12.58
CA ARG A 25 -17.62 -9.12 11.51
C ARG A 25 -16.17 -9.62 11.58
N PRO A 26 -15.93 -10.90 11.26
CA PRO A 26 -14.59 -11.51 11.32
C PRO A 26 -13.66 -10.96 10.23
N VAL A 27 -12.35 -10.96 10.53
CA VAL A 27 -11.28 -10.52 9.62
C VAL A 27 -10.15 -11.54 9.46
N GLU A 28 -10.13 -12.57 10.30
CA GLU A 28 -9.14 -13.64 10.39
C GLU A 28 -9.03 -14.48 9.11
N ASN A 29 -10.04 -14.46 8.25
CA ASN A 29 -10.04 -15.20 6.98
C ASN A 29 -9.22 -14.50 5.87
N TYR A 30 -8.63 -13.34 6.13
CA TYR A 30 -7.85 -12.59 5.13
C TYR A 30 -6.71 -13.43 4.50
N PRO A 31 -5.85 -14.13 5.26
CA PRO A 31 -4.74 -14.89 4.66
C PRO A 31 -5.23 -15.98 3.71
N GLN A 32 -6.34 -16.65 4.05
CA GLN A 32 -6.93 -17.69 3.19
C GLN A 32 -7.49 -17.07 1.90
N LEU A 33 -8.16 -15.92 1.99
CA LEU A 33 -8.64 -15.19 0.81
C LEU A 33 -7.49 -14.70 -0.08
N LEU A 34 -6.40 -14.22 0.52
CA LEU A 34 -5.19 -13.84 -0.21
C LEU A 34 -4.59 -15.06 -0.93
N ARG A 35 -4.44 -16.20 -0.25
CA ARG A 35 -3.94 -17.45 -0.86
C ARG A 35 -4.82 -17.89 -2.02
N GLN A 36 -6.15 -17.82 -1.88
CA GLN A 36 -7.09 -18.14 -2.95
C GLN A 36 -6.92 -17.19 -4.15
N SER A 37 -6.78 -15.90 -3.90
CA SER A 37 -6.56 -14.89 -4.94
C SER A 37 -5.25 -15.12 -5.69
N LEU A 38 -4.17 -15.42 -4.96
CA LEU A 38 -2.87 -15.79 -5.54
C LEU A 38 -2.96 -17.09 -6.36
N ALA A 39 -3.69 -18.10 -5.88
CA ALA A 39 -3.88 -19.35 -6.61
C ALA A 39 -4.69 -19.16 -7.91
N ALA A 40 -5.65 -18.23 -7.91
CA ALA A 40 -6.51 -17.94 -9.06
C ALA A 40 -5.76 -17.28 -10.22
N VAL A 41 -4.64 -16.60 -9.94
CA VAL A 41 -3.80 -15.95 -10.96
C VAL A 41 -2.62 -16.82 -11.42
N ARG A 42 -2.67 -18.14 -11.20
CA ARG A 42 -1.61 -19.05 -11.66
C ARG A 42 -1.40 -18.98 -13.19
N PRO A 43 -0.17 -19.20 -13.66
CA PRO A 43 0.10 -19.42 -15.08
C PRO A 43 -0.79 -20.49 -15.71
N GLN A 44 -1.12 -20.33 -17.00
CA GLN A 44 -1.91 -21.33 -17.73
C GLN A 44 -1.19 -22.70 -17.85
N SER A 45 0.14 -22.68 -17.82
CA SER A 45 0.99 -23.87 -17.86
C SER A 45 0.98 -24.68 -16.57
N THR A 46 0.49 -24.13 -15.45
CA THR A 46 0.48 -24.79 -14.14
C THR A 46 -0.43 -26.02 -14.14
N LYS A 47 0.15 -27.18 -13.81
CA LYS A 47 -0.58 -28.45 -13.68
C LYS A 47 -0.99 -28.66 -12.22
N GLY A 48 -2.28 -28.83 -11.97
CA GLY A 48 -2.79 -29.10 -10.62
C GLY A 48 -2.80 -27.85 -9.72
N ALA A 49 -2.51 -28.04 -8.43
CA ALA A 49 -2.49 -26.95 -7.46
C ALA A 49 -1.20 -26.11 -7.62
N PRO A 50 -1.27 -24.77 -7.73
CA PRO A 50 -0.09 -23.94 -7.90
C PRO A 50 0.78 -23.93 -6.63
N THR A 51 2.09 -23.95 -6.83
CA THR A 51 3.05 -23.66 -5.77
C THR A 51 3.18 -22.15 -5.61
N ILE A 52 2.81 -21.65 -4.44
CA ILE A 52 2.84 -20.23 -4.07
C ILE A 52 3.98 -20.02 -3.06
N ALA A 53 4.71 -18.92 -3.19
CA ALA A 53 5.72 -18.50 -2.22
C ALA A 53 5.69 -16.97 -2.01
N VAL A 54 6.18 -16.50 -0.86
CA VAL A 54 6.38 -15.09 -0.54
C VAL A 54 7.86 -14.74 -0.69
N LEU A 55 8.19 -13.88 -1.66
CA LEU A 55 9.57 -13.37 -1.81
C LEU A 55 9.78 -12.20 -0.83
N THR A 56 10.77 -12.33 0.05
CA THR A 56 11.13 -11.30 1.03
C THR A 56 12.55 -10.78 0.79
N PRO A 57 12.84 -9.50 1.09
CA PRO A 57 14.21 -8.96 1.08
C PRO A 57 15.05 -9.39 2.30
N GLY A 58 14.49 -10.20 3.20
CA GLY A 58 15.18 -10.70 4.39
C GLY A 58 14.96 -9.89 5.67
N SER A 59 15.60 -10.33 6.74
CA SER A 59 15.33 -9.90 8.12
C SER A 59 15.67 -8.43 8.44
N PHE A 60 16.52 -7.81 7.63
CA PHE A 60 16.88 -6.39 7.79
C PHE A 60 15.82 -5.43 7.24
N ASN A 61 14.72 -5.93 6.67
CA ASN A 61 13.59 -5.10 6.26
C ASN A 61 12.60 -4.88 7.41
N SER A 62 12.14 -3.64 7.60
CA SER A 62 11.23 -3.28 8.68
C SER A 62 9.87 -3.99 8.64
N ALA A 63 9.44 -4.47 7.47
CA ALA A 63 8.21 -5.23 7.29
C ALA A 63 8.42 -6.75 7.28
N TYR A 64 9.63 -7.26 7.55
CA TYR A 64 9.95 -8.69 7.51
C TYR A 64 9.00 -9.54 8.38
N PHE A 65 8.66 -9.06 9.58
CA PHE A 65 7.69 -9.72 10.45
C PHE A 65 6.35 -9.94 9.74
N GLU A 66 5.83 -8.94 9.01
CA GLU A 66 4.57 -9.10 8.26
C GLU A 66 4.72 -10.12 7.13
N HIS A 67 5.88 -10.18 6.48
CA HIS A 67 6.13 -11.15 5.41
C HIS A 67 6.11 -12.58 5.94
N ALA A 68 6.84 -12.84 7.03
CA ALA A 68 6.90 -14.14 7.68
C ALA A 68 5.54 -14.54 8.24
N PHE A 69 4.86 -13.63 8.94
CA PHE A 69 3.52 -13.85 9.49
C PHE A 69 2.52 -14.22 8.39
N LEU A 70 2.46 -13.46 7.29
CA LEU A 70 1.53 -13.77 6.20
C LEU A 70 1.88 -15.08 5.48
N ALA A 71 3.16 -15.39 5.29
CA ALA A 71 3.58 -16.66 4.69
C ALA A 71 3.13 -17.86 5.55
N ASP A 72 3.33 -17.77 6.87
CA ASP A 72 2.91 -18.78 7.84
C ASP A 72 1.38 -18.95 7.88
N GLN A 73 0.63 -17.85 8.03
CA GLN A 73 -0.84 -17.87 8.04
C GLN A 73 -1.45 -18.37 6.73
N MET A 74 -0.79 -18.12 5.60
CA MET A 74 -1.19 -18.71 4.32
C MET A 74 -0.75 -20.17 4.18
N GLY A 75 0.20 -20.67 4.97
CA GLY A 75 0.81 -21.99 4.79
C GLY A 75 1.62 -22.10 3.49
N VAL A 76 2.37 -21.06 3.14
CA VAL A 76 3.24 -20.99 1.95
C VAL A 76 4.69 -20.75 2.37
N GLN A 77 5.63 -20.99 1.46
CA GLN A 77 7.05 -20.81 1.74
C GLN A 77 7.41 -19.31 1.77
N LEU A 78 8.19 -18.91 2.77
CA LEU A 78 8.89 -17.62 2.79
C LEU A 78 10.28 -17.85 2.19
N VAL A 79 10.61 -17.14 1.12
CA VAL A 79 11.86 -17.35 0.35
C VAL A 79 12.58 -16.03 0.13
N GLU A 80 13.90 -16.07 0.09
CA GLU A 80 14.76 -14.97 -0.35
C GLU A 80 15.28 -15.24 -1.77
N GLY A 81 15.80 -14.20 -2.45
CA GLY A 81 16.30 -14.32 -3.83
C GLY A 81 17.33 -15.44 -4.00
N GLN A 82 18.18 -15.66 -3.00
CA GLN A 82 19.22 -16.70 -2.99
C GLN A 82 18.68 -18.15 -2.94
N ASP A 83 17.44 -18.34 -2.47
CA ASP A 83 16.79 -19.65 -2.41
C ASP A 83 16.23 -20.07 -3.76
N LEU A 84 16.15 -19.12 -4.71
CA LEU A 84 15.48 -19.25 -5.99
C LEU A 84 16.46 -19.18 -7.15
N ARG A 85 16.19 -19.96 -8.20
CA ARG A 85 16.92 -19.89 -9.47
C ARG A 85 15.99 -20.14 -10.64
N VAL A 86 16.37 -19.65 -11.81
CA VAL A 86 15.73 -20.03 -13.06
C VAL A 86 16.30 -21.38 -13.51
N VAL A 87 15.43 -22.37 -13.69
CA VAL A 87 15.75 -23.73 -14.15
C VAL A 87 14.75 -24.08 -15.26
N ASP A 88 15.25 -24.45 -16.44
CA ASP A 88 14.43 -24.85 -17.60
C ASP A 88 13.27 -23.88 -17.91
N GLY A 89 13.56 -22.57 -17.85
CA GLY A 89 12.59 -21.51 -18.14
C GLY A 89 11.51 -21.31 -17.08
N HIS A 90 11.69 -21.85 -15.86
CA HIS A 90 10.79 -21.68 -14.72
C HIS A 90 11.58 -21.21 -13.49
N VAL A 91 10.93 -20.53 -12.55
CA VAL A 91 11.56 -20.25 -11.24
C VAL A 91 11.37 -21.46 -10.35
N ALA A 92 12.45 -21.92 -9.72
CA ALA A 92 12.42 -23.03 -8.80
C ALA A 92 13.14 -22.69 -7.49
N MET A 93 12.56 -23.16 -6.40
CA MET A 93 13.08 -23.08 -5.05
C MET A 93 13.98 -24.27 -4.76
N ARG A 94 15.12 -24.04 -4.12
CA ARG A 94 16.01 -25.11 -3.67
C ARG A 94 15.39 -25.83 -2.47
N THR A 95 15.31 -27.16 -2.55
CA THR A 95 14.93 -28.03 -1.42
C THR A 95 15.98 -29.12 -1.21
N THR A 96 15.86 -29.90 -0.14
CA THR A 96 16.72 -31.06 0.12
C THR A 96 16.55 -32.18 -0.91
N GLU A 97 15.37 -32.28 -1.53
CA GLU A 97 15.05 -33.31 -2.54
C GLU A 97 15.32 -32.84 -3.98
N GLY A 98 15.74 -31.60 -4.16
CA GLY A 98 15.98 -30.99 -5.46
C GLY A 98 15.25 -29.65 -5.64
N TYR A 99 15.13 -29.20 -6.88
CA TYR A 99 14.46 -27.94 -7.18
C TYR A 99 12.96 -28.15 -7.33
N LYS A 100 12.17 -27.34 -6.61
CA LYS A 100 10.71 -27.34 -6.71
C LYS A 100 10.24 -26.07 -7.41
N GLN A 101 9.53 -26.23 -8.52
CA GLN A 101 8.98 -25.11 -9.28
C GLN A 101 8.01 -24.26 -8.43
N ILE A 102 8.10 -22.94 -8.59
CA ILE A 102 7.15 -21.95 -8.07
C ILE A 102 6.34 -21.42 -9.25
N ASP A 103 5.02 -21.41 -9.10
CA ASP A 103 4.08 -20.90 -10.11
C ASP A 103 3.69 -19.45 -9.86
N VAL A 104 3.55 -19.07 -8.57
CA VAL A 104 3.11 -17.74 -8.17
C VAL A 104 4.01 -17.21 -7.05
N LEU A 105 4.58 -16.03 -7.26
CA LEU A 105 5.44 -15.35 -6.30
C LEU A 105 4.75 -14.09 -5.79
N TYR A 106 4.33 -14.12 -4.52
CA TYR A 106 3.88 -12.92 -3.82
C TYR A 106 5.11 -12.11 -3.39
N ARG A 107 5.49 -11.11 -4.18
CA ARG A 107 6.69 -10.33 -3.95
C ARG A 107 6.48 -9.24 -2.91
N ARG A 108 7.45 -9.13 -2.00
CA ARG A 108 7.61 -8.04 -1.03
C ARG A 108 8.92 -7.28 -1.26
N VAL A 109 9.38 -7.30 -2.51
CA VAL A 109 10.59 -6.66 -3.02
C VAL A 109 10.18 -5.70 -4.14
N ASP A 110 10.74 -4.49 -4.13
CA ASP A 110 10.49 -3.46 -5.15
C ASP A 110 11.00 -3.88 -6.53
N ASP A 111 10.40 -3.35 -7.60
CA ASP A 111 10.68 -3.72 -9.00
C ASP A 111 12.17 -3.61 -9.31
N SER A 112 12.80 -2.52 -8.87
CA SER A 112 14.19 -2.21 -9.16
C SER A 112 15.17 -3.26 -8.61
N PHE A 113 14.77 -4.02 -7.59
CA PHE A 113 15.60 -5.04 -6.96
C PHE A 113 15.23 -6.46 -7.41
N LEU A 114 14.17 -6.63 -8.22
CA LEU A 114 13.58 -7.94 -8.53
C LEU A 114 14.43 -8.81 -9.47
N ASP A 115 15.14 -8.20 -10.42
CA ASP A 115 15.97 -8.89 -11.41
C ASP A 115 17.22 -8.08 -11.74
N PRO A 116 18.42 -8.53 -11.33
CA PRO A 116 19.66 -7.81 -11.63
C PRO A 116 20.05 -7.81 -13.13
N LEU A 117 19.48 -8.68 -13.96
CA LEU A 117 19.73 -8.68 -15.40
C LEU A 117 18.88 -7.64 -16.16
N THR A 118 17.76 -7.21 -15.56
CA THR A 118 16.81 -6.26 -16.17
C THR A 118 16.84 -4.89 -15.51
N PHE A 119 17.01 -4.84 -14.18
CA PHE A 119 16.92 -3.63 -13.38
C PHE A 119 18.28 -3.24 -12.77
N ARG A 120 18.41 -3.25 -11.45
CA ARG A 120 19.63 -2.86 -10.74
C ARG A 120 20.63 -4.02 -10.73
N PRO A 121 21.79 -3.90 -11.41
CA PRO A 121 22.76 -4.98 -11.50
C PRO A 121 23.46 -5.27 -10.16
N ASP A 122 23.43 -4.32 -9.22
CA ASP A 122 23.93 -4.46 -7.86
C ASP A 122 22.93 -5.12 -6.90
N SER A 123 21.71 -5.46 -7.35
CA SER A 123 20.71 -6.10 -6.49
C SER A 123 21.10 -7.54 -6.12
N ALA A 124 21.11 -7.83 -4.82
CA ALA A 124 21.23 -9.18 -4.27
C ALA A 124 19.89 -9.76 -3.77
N LEU A 125 18.79 -9.02 -3.89
CA LEU A 125 17.48 -9.40 -3.34
C LEU A 125 16.60 -10.17 -4.33
N GLY A 126 16.86 -9.97 -5.62
CA GLY A 126 16.07 -10.51 -6.72
C GLY A 126 16.52 -11.88 -7.21
N ILE A 127 15.94 -12.29 -8.33
CA ILE A 127 16.23 -13.57 -9.00
C ILE A 127 16.72 -13.24 -10.42
N PRO A 128 17.99 -13.50 -10.78
CA PRO A 128 18.50 -13.24 -12.11
C PRO A 128 17.66 -13.93 -13.20
N GLY A 129 17.13 -13.15 -14.15
CA GLY A 129 16.35 -13.65 -15.30
C GLY A 129 14.87 -13.93 -15.02
N ILE A 130 14.36 -13.58 -13.83
CA ILE A 130 12.93 -13.77 -13.51
C ILE A 130 12.01 -12.96 -14.44
N MET A 131 12.45 -11.81 -14.95
CA MET A 131 11.63 -11.02 -15.86
C MET A 131 11.43 -11.72 -17.20
N ASP A 132 12.39 -12.51 -17.68
CA ASP A 132 12.22 -13.31 -18.89
C ASP A 132 11.22 -14.44 -18.67
N VAL A 133 11.28 -15.11 -17.51
CA VAL A 133 10.29 -16.15 -17.11
C VAL A 133 8.88 -15.55 -17.00
N TYR A 134 8.77 -14.36 -16.41
CA TYR A 134 7.51 -13.63 -16.28
C TYR A 134 6.94 -13.24 -17.65
N ARG A 135 7.77 -12.68 -18.54
CA ARG A 135 7.37 -12.30 -19.90
C ARG A 135 7.00 -13.50 -20.76
N ALA A 136 7.61 -14.67 -20.53
CA ALA A 136 7.24 -15.92 -21.16
C ALA A 136 5.93 -16.53 -20.63
N GLY A 137 5.36 -15.98 -19.54
CA GLY A 137 4.12 -16.47 -18.94
C GLY A 137 4.31 -17.72 -18.09
N ASN A 138 5.53 -18.02 -17.66
CA ASN A 138 5.86 -19.23 -16.87
C ASN A 138 5.85 -18.99 -15.35
N ILE A 139 5.60 -17.76 -14.91
CA ILE A 139 5.41 -17.39 -13.50
C ILE A 139 4.46 -16.21 -13.40
N THR A 140 3.65 -16.18 -12.34
CA THR A 140 2.91 -14.98 -11.94
C THR A 140 3.63 -14.27 -10.80
N ILE A 141 3.86 -12.97 -10.95
CA ILE A 141 4.43 -12.11 -9.91
C ILE A 141 3.31 -11.21 -9.39
N ALA A 142 3.04 -11.28 -8.08
CA ALA A 142 1.98 -10.53 -7.42
C ALA A 142 2.57 -9.59 -6.36
N ASN A 143 2.35 -8.28 -6.37
CA ASN A 143 1.74 -7.51 -7.45
C ASN A 143 2.63 -7.49 -8.70
N ALA A 144 2.03 -7.28 -9.88
CA ALA A 144 2.76 -7.24 -11.13
C ALA A 144 3.87 -6.15 -11.11
N PRO A 145 5.01 -6.36 -11.79
CA PRO A 145 5.95 -5.29 -12.08
C PRO A 145 5.28 -4.16 -12.88
N GLY A 146 5.62 -2.92 -12.58
CA GLY A 146 5.10 -1.72 -13.27
C GLY A 146 3.84 -1.10 -12.66
N THR A 147 3.26 -1.66 -11.60
CA THR A 147 2.04 -1.10 -10.98
C THR A 147 2.24 0.30 -10.38
N GLY A 148 3.48 0.72 -10.15
CA GLY A 148 3.81 2.04 -9.58
C GLY A 148 3.28 3.23 -10.40
N ILE A 149 3.06 3.07 -11.71
CA ILE A 149 2.46 4.14 -12.54
C ILE A 149 1.01 4.44 -12.12
N ALA A 150 0.26 3.43 -11.69
CA ALA A 150 -1.15 3.60 -11.35
C ALA A 150 -1.37 4.29 -9.99
N ASP A 151 -0.38 4.22 -9.10
CA ASP A 151 -0.38 4.87 -7.77
C ASP A 151 0.44 6.18 -7.76
N ASP A 152 0.88 6.65 -8.93
CA ASP A 152 1.58 7.93 -9.06
C ASP A 152 0.63 9.09 -8.75
N LYS A 153 1.14 10.11 -8.03
CA LYS A 153 0.32 11.25 -7.59
C LYS A 153 -0.27 12.05 -8.75
N ALA A 154 0.39 12.09 -9.91
CA ALA A 154 -0.18 12.72 -11.10
C ALA A 154 -1.36 11.90 -11.63
N ILE A 155 -1.21 10.58 -11.74
CA ILE A 155 -2.28 9.68 -12.20
C ILE A 155 -3.46 9.66 -11.22
N TYR A 156 -3.19 9.72 -9.91
CA TYR A 156 -4.22 9.82 -8.87
C TYR A 156 -5.24 10.94 -9.17
N SER A 157 -4.78 12.10 -9.65
CA SER A 157 -5.67 13.23 -9.95
C SER A 157 -6.67 12.96 -11.09
N TYR A 158 -6.43 11.94 -11.90
CA TYR A 158 -7.31 11.51 -13.01
C TYR A 158 -8.16 10.27 -12.65
N MET A 159 -8.05 9.74 -11.43
CA MET A 159 -8.73 8.49 -11.06
C MET A 159 -10.26 8.54 -11.24
N PRO A 160 -10.98 9.63 -10.91
CA PRO A 160 -12.41 9.72 -11.18
C PRO A 160 -12.75 9.58 -12.67
N GLU A 161 -12.00 10.26 -13.53
CA GLU A 161 -12.17 10.21 -14.99
C GLU A 161 -11.79 8.84 -15.56
N ILE A 162 -10.74 8.21 -15.02
CA ILE A 162 -10.34 6.84 -15.35
C ILE A 162 -11.47 5.86 -15.02
N ILE A 163 -12.08 5.96 -13.83
CA ILE A 163 -13.21 5.11 -13.43
C ILE A 163 -14.38 5.31 -14.38
N GLU A 164 -14.74 6.55 -14.69
CA GLU A 164 -15.85 6.86 -15.59
C GLU A 164 -15.59 6.36 -17.01
N PHE A 165 -14.37 6.53 -17.53
CA PHE A 165 -13.98 6.05 -18.84
C PHE A 165 -14.09 4.53 -18.99
N TYR A 166 -13.58 3.76 -18.02
CA TYR A 166 -13.57 2.29 -18.11
C TYR A 166 -14.89 1.64 -17.69
N THR A 167 -15.66 2.25 -16.80
CA THR A 167 -16.88 1.64 -16.22
C THR A 167 -18.18 2.28 -16.70
N GLY A 168 -18.12 3.46 -17.31
CA GLY A 168 -19.29 4.28 -17.65
C GLY A 168 -20.04 4.83 -16.44
N ARG A 169 -19.48 4.71 -15.23
CA ARG A 169 -20.11 5.12 -13.96
C ARG A 169 -19.21 6.12 -13.24
N LYS A 170 -19.84 7.07 -12.55
CA LYS A 170 -19.13 7.98 -11.65
C LYS A 170 -18.50 7.23 -10.48
N ALA A 171 -17.32 7.67 -10.05
CA ALA A 171 -16.65 7.14 -8.88
C ALA A 171 -17.54 7.28 -7.63
N ILE A 172 -17.72 6.16 -6.90
CA ILE A 172 -18.51 6.13 -5.66
C ILE A 172 -17.75 6.85 -4.54
N LEU A 173 -16.44 6.60 -4.45
CA LEU A 173 -15.54 7.29 -3.54
C LEU A 173 -14.93 8.49 -4.28
N GLY A 174 -15.20 9.69 -3.78
CA GLY A 174 -14.61 10.90 -4.32
C GLY A 174 -13.12 11.00 -4.00
N ASN A 175 -12.34 11.45 -4.97
CA ASN A 175 -10.97 11.87 -4.70
C ASN A 175 -10.94 13.20 -3.96
N ILE A 176 -9.84 13.47 -3.26
CA ILE A 176 -9.56 14.79 -2.74
C ILE A 176 -9.41 15.74 -3.95
N PRO A 177 -10.10 16.90 -3.96
CA PRO A 177 -9.91 17.91 -5.01
C PRO A 177 -8.42 18.21 -5.16
N THR A 178 -7.90 17.98 -6.36
CA THR A 178 -6.46 18.06 -6.61
C THR A 178 -6.22 18.94 -7.83
N TRP A 179 -5.54 20.07 -7.62
CA TRP A 179 -5.11 20.95 -8.71
C TRP A 179 -3.78 20.44 -9.27
N ARG A 180 -3.75 20.24 -10.58
CA ARG A 180 -2.56 19.83 -11.32
C ARG A 180 -1.78 21.07 -11.73
N CYS A 181 -0.67 21.35 -11.07
CA CYS A 181 0.10 22.56 -11.36
C CYS A 181 0.69 22.57 -12.78
N SER A 182 0.72 21.44 -13.49
CA SER A 182 1.04 21.39 -14.92
C SER A 182 0.04 22.13 -15.82
N GLU A 183 -1.21 22.29 -15.38
CA GLU A 183 -2.25 23.01 -16.13
C GLU A 183 -2.21 24.50 -15.80
N PRO A 184 -2.23 25.41 -16.79
CA PRO A 184 -2.08 26.85 -16.56
C PRO A 184 -3.12 27.45 -15.59
N ASP A 185 -4.39 27.05 -15.72
CA ASP A 185 -5.48 27.56 -14.88
C ASP A 185 -5.35 27.08 -13.43
N SER A 186 -5.03 25.79 -13.25
CA SER A 186 -4.73 25.20 -11.95
C SER A 186 -3.52 25.87 -11.30
N LEU A 187 -2.42 26.09 -12.04
CA LEU A 187 -1.23 26.78 -11.54
C LEU A 187 -1.54 28.20 -11.07
N LYS A 188 -2.31 28.95 -11.87
CA LYS A 188 -2.73 30.31 -11.52
C LYS A 188 -3.49 30.32 -10.20
N TYR A 189 -4.50 29.46 -10.07
CA TYR A 189 -5.28 29.33 -8.84
C TYR A 189 -4.40 28.97 -7.64
N VAL A 190 -3.50 28.00 -7.80
CA VAL A 190 -2.61 27.55 -6.71
C VAL A 190 -1.67 28.66 -6.26
N LEU A 191 -1.18 29.50 -7.17
CA LEU A 191 -0.33 30.64 -6.82
C LEU A 191 -1.10 31.75 -6.12
N GLU A 192 -2.34 32.01 -6.53
CA GLU A 192 -3.22 33.01 -5.93
C GLU A 192 -3.68 32.62 -4.51
N HIS A 193 -3.80 31.32 -4.23
CA HIS A 193 -4.28 30.75 -2.95
C HIS A 193 -3.23 29.90 -2.23
N ILE A 194 -1.95 30.19 -2.42
CA ILE A 194 -0.84 29.33 -1.95
C ILE A 194 -0.82 29.13 -0.42
N ASP A 195 -1.33 30.11 0.32
CA ASP A 195 -1.44 30.14 1.79
C ASP A 195 -2.66 29.37 2.33
N GLU A 196 -3.57 28.91 1.47
CA GLU A 196 -4.75 28.12 1.85
C GLU A 196 -4.57 26.62 1.56
N LEU A 197 -3.60 26.28 0.72
CA LEU A 197 -3.43 24.96 0.10
C LEU A 197 -2.25 24.18 0.67
N VAL A 198 -2.26 22.87 0.47
CA VAL A 198 -1.12 21.99 0.69
C VAL A 198 -0.54 21.58 -0.67
N ILE A 199 0.71 21.98 -0.95
CA ILE A 199 1.40 21.67 -2.20
C ILE A 199 2.40 20.55 -1.98
N LYS A 200 2.42 19.55 -2.85
CA LYS A 200 3.28 18.36 -2.74
C LYS A 200 3.97 18.08 -4.06
N GLU A 201 5.23 17.63 -4.01
CA GLU A 201 5.91 17.08 -5.18
C GLU A 201 5.24 15.77 -5.65
N VAL A 202 5.10 15.61 -6.97
CA VAL A 202 4.55 14.41 -7.63
C VAL A 202 5.44 13.20 -7.33
N HIS A 203 6.75 13.35 -7.55
CA HIS A 203 7.74 12.31 -7.30
C HIS A 203 8.39 12.52 -5.92
N GLY A 204 8.26 11.55 -5.02
CA GLY A 204 8.91 11.59 -3.71
C GLY A 204 8.08 10.96 -2.58
N SER A 205 8.77 10.26 -1.68
CA SER A 205 8.24 9.67 -0.45
C SER A 205 8.66 10.49 0.78
N GLY A 206 7.82 10.53 1.82
CA GLY A 206 8.25 11.00 3.15
C GLY A 206 8.15 12.50 3.47
N GLY A 207 7.27 13.27 2.82
CA GLY A 207 6.96 14.65 3.25
C GLY A 207 8.01 15.72 2.89
N TYR A 208 9.12 15.32 2.26
CA TYR A 208 10.05 16.26 1.63
C TYR A 208 9.41 16.88 0.38
N GLY A 209 9.69 18.17 0.11
CA GLY A 209 9.13 18.88 -1.04
C GLY A 209 7.66 19.31 -0.89
N MET A 210 7.19 19.52 0.34
CA MET A 210 5.81 19.92 0.65
C MET A 210 5.74 21.34 1.25
N LEU A 211 4.70 22.10 0.89
CA LEU A 211 4.30 23.34 1.55
C LEU A 211 2.92 23.13 2.20
N VAL A 212 2.77 23.50 3.47
CA VAL A 212 1.47 23.58 4.15
C VAL A 212 1.13 25.06 4.29
N GLY A 213 0.40 25.60 3.31
CA GLY A 213 0.09 27.03 3.21
C GLY A 213 -0.37 27.67 4.52
N PRO A 214 -1.38 27.11 5.22
CA PRO A 214 -1.90 27.72 6.45
C PRO A 214 -0.93 27.76 7.62
N ALA A 215 0.13 26.94 7.58
CA ALA A 215 1.18 26.89 8.60
C ALA A 215 2.49 27.54 8.14
N ALA A 216 2.56 28.02 6.90
CA ALA A 216 3.75 28.63 6.31
C ALA A 216 3.75 30.14 6.49
N THR A 217 4.93 30.72 6.64
CA THR A 217 5.11 32.17 6.63
C THR A 217 5.00 32.71 5.21
N LYS A 218 4.66 34.01 5.07
CA LYS A 218 4.61 34.68 3.74
C LYS A 218 5.90 34.50 2.94
N LYS A 219 7.06 34.57 3.61
CA LYS A 219 8.38 34.41 2.98
C LYS A 219 8.58 32.99 2.44
N GLU A 220 8.10 31.98 3.15
CA GLU A 220 8.15 30.58 2.70
C GLU A 220 7.22 30.36 1.51
N CYS A 221 6.00 30.91 1.54
CA CYS A 221 5.07 30.88 0.42
C CYS A 221 5.67 31.53 -0.84
N GLU A 222 6.26 32.73 -0.74
CA GLU A 222 6.91 33.41 -1.87
C GLU A 222 8.08 32.59 -2.44
N THR A 223 8.89 31.99 -1.56
CA THR A 223 10.01 31.15 -1.97
C THR A 223 9.53 29.90 -2.69
N PHE A 224 8.47 29.26 -2.17
CA PHE A 224 7.89 28.08 -2.76
C PHE A 224 7.16 28.38 -4.08
N ALA A 225 6.49 29.53 -4.19
CA ALA A 225 5.86 29.99 -5.43
C ALA A 225 6.86 30.08 -6.59
N LYS A 226 8.05 30.64 -6.34
CA LYS A 226 9.14 30.68 -7.34
C LYS A 226 9.61 29.27 -7.73
N LYS A 227 9.74 28.37 -6.75
CA LYS A 227 10.11 26.97 -6.97
C LYS A 227 9.06 26.23 -7.80
N LEU A 228 7.78 26.47 -7.51
CA LEU A 228 6.62 25.91 -8.21
C LEU A 228 6.58 26.38 -9.67
N GLN A 229 6.71 27.69 -9.91
CA GLN A 229 6.73 28.27 -11.26
C GLN A 229 7.89 27.76 -12.12
N ALA A 230 9.03 27.44 -11.52
CA ALA A 230 10.19 26.94 -12.25
C ALA A 230 9.97 25.52 -12.81
N LYS A 231 9.19 24.67 -12.11
CA LYS A 231 8.92 23.28 -12.51
C LYS A 231 7.49 22.87 -12.15
N PRO A 232 6.46 23.46 -12.78
CA PRO A 232 5.06 23.31 -12.37
C PRO A 232 4.56 21.86 -12.50
N SER A 233 5.05 21.11 -13.50
CA SER A 233 4.71 19.70 -13.71
C SER A 233 5.08 18.78 -12.55
N ASN A 234 5.99 19.20 -11.68
CA ASN A 234 6.46 18.40 -10.57
C ASN A 234 5.58 18.52 -9.32
N TYR A 235 4.48 19.28 -9.36
CA TYR A 235 3.66 19.57 -8.18
C TYR A 235 2.18 19.36 -8.41
N ILE A 236 1.49 18.99 -7.33
CA ILE A 236 0.04 19.04 -7.18
C ILE A 236 -0.31 19.83 -5.92
N ALA A 237 -1.49 20.43 -5.90
CA ALA A 237 -2.02 21.09 -4.72
C ALA A 237 -3.36 20.48 -4.30
N GLN A 238 -3.62 20.48 -3.00
CA GLN A 238 -4.84 19.94 -2.40
C GLN A 238 -5.33 20.90 -1.30
N PRO A 239 -6.64 20.93 -1.01
CA PRO A 239 -7.13 21.72 0.12
C PRO A 239 -6.59 21.16 1.43
N THR A 240 -6.53 22.01 2.45
CA THR A 240 -6.24 21.55 3.80
C THR A 240 -7.41 20.71 4.30
N LEU A 241 -7.19 19.42 4.52
CA LEU A 241 -8.26 18.49 4.89
C LEU A 241 -8.53 18.52 6.38
N ALA A 242 -9.81 18.67 6.74
CA ALA A 242 -10.30 18.37 8.07
C ALA A 242 -10.48 16.85 8.21
N LEU A 243 -9.45 16.16 8.70
CA LEU A 243 -9.54 14.71 8.94
C LEU A 243 -10.56 14.41 10.06
N SER A 244 -11.35 13.36 9.89
CA SER A 244 -12.23 12.86 10.95
C SER A 244 -11.43 12.47 12.18
N THR A 245 -12.04 12.59 13.37
CA THR A 245 -11.41 12.20 14.63
C THR A 245 -12.10 10.99 15.26
N CYS A 246 -11.33 10.18 15.98
CA CYS A 246 -11.79 9.07 16.80
C CYS A 246 -11.30 9.27 18.25
N PRO A 247 -12.08 8.94 19.29
CA PRO A 247 -11.62 9.03 20.67
C PRO A 247 -10.44 8.07 20.94
N ILE A 248 -9.39 8.57 21.60
CA ILE A 248 -8.32 7.76 22.18
C ILE A 248 -8.24 8.00 23.68
N LEU A 249 -7.69 7.03 24.41
CA LEU A 249 -7.37 7.21 25.83
C LEU A 249 -6.04 7.95 25.97
N THR A 250 -6.05 9.08 26.66
CA THR A 250 -4.87 9.87 27.03
C THR A 250 -4.73 9.93 28.55
N GLU A 251 -3.62 10.45 29.06
CA GLU A 251 -3.43 10.68 30.51
C GLU A 251 -4.53 11.55 31.14
N LYS A 252 -5.11 12.48 30.37
CA LYS A 252 -6.20 13.37 30.81
C LYS A 252 -7.60 12.80 30.55
N GLY A 253 -7.71 11.56 30.09
CA GLY A 253 -8.97 10.91 29.71
C GLY A 253 -9.16 10.79 28.20
N LEU A 254 -10.41 10.60 27.77
CA LEU A 254 -10.74 10.44 26.34
C LEU A 254 -10.62 11.76 25.59
N ALA A 255 -9.88 11.76 24.49
CA ALA A 255 -9.70 12.92 23.64
C ALA A 255 -9.78 12.55 22.14
N PRO A 256 -10.30 13.45 21.28
CA PRO A 256 -10.37 13.20 19.85
C PRO A 256 -8.97 13.25 19.22
N ARG A 257 -8.69 12.33 18.30
CA ARG A 257 -7.48 12.34 17.45
C ARG A 257 -7.80 11.97 16.02
N HIS A 258 -7.07 12.57 15.08
CA HIS A 258 -7.25 12.30 13.66
C HIS A 258 -6.88 10.85 13.34
N VAL A 259 -7.70 10.23 12.48
CA VAL A 259 -7.53 8.86 12.03
C VAL A 259 -7.60 8.76 10.51
N ASP A 260 -6.97 7.73 9.96
CA ASP A 260 -7.24 7.25 8.61
C ASP A 260 -7.49 5.75 8.59
N LEU A 261 -8.15 5.30 7.52
CA LEU A 261 -8.52 3.89 7.33
C LEU A 261 -7.89 3.38 6.04
N ARG A 262 -7.19 2.25 6.13
CA ARG A 262 -6.61 1.53 5.01
C ARG A 262 -7.22 0.13 4.89
N PRO A 263 -8.28 -0.05 4.08
CA PRO A 263 -8.75 -1.37 3.71
C PRO A 263 -7.80 -2.03 2.69
N TYR A 264 -7.95 -3.33 2.50
CA TYR A 264 -7.16 -4.12 1.55
C TYR A 264 -8.10 -4.84 0.59
N VAL A 265 -8.03 -4.48 -0.69
CA VAL A 265 -8.82 -5.09 -1.76
C VAL A 265 -7.99 -6.19 -2.42
N LEU A 266 -8.54 -7.39 -2.49
CA LEU A 266 -7.97 -8.54 -3.18
C LEU A 266 -8.61 -8.65 -4.57
N VAL A 267 -7.77 -8.68 -5.61
CA VAL A 267 -8.22 -8.71 -7.01
C VAL A 267 -7.56 -9.89 -7.72
N SER A 268 -8.39 -10.82 -8.19
CA SER A 268 -8.01 -11.97 -9.02
C SER A 268 -9.06 -12.19 -10.11
N ASP A 269 -9.57 -13.42 -10.25
CA ASP A 269 -10.81 -13.75 -10.96
C ASP A 269 -12.07 -13.06 -10.38
N ARG A 270 -11.99 -12.58 -9.15
CA ARG A 270 -13.04 -11.80 -8.46
C ARG A 270 -12.42 -10.72 -7.59
N ILE A 271 -13.25 -9.75 -7.19
CA ILE A 271 -12.88 -8.69 -6.25
C ILE A 271 -13.42 -9.06 -4.87
N GLN A 272 -12.55 -9.10 -3.86
CA GLN A 272 -12.90 -9.41 -2.48
C GLN A 272 -12.32 -8.38 -1.52
N ILE A 273 -13.05 -8.13 -0.43
CA ILE A 273 -12.61 -7.28 0.67
C ILE A 273 -13.06 -7.92 1.98
N VAL A 274 -12.16 -7.99 2.95
CA VAL A 274 -12.49 -8.37 4.32
C VAL A 274 -13.18 -7.18 5.01
N PRO A 275 -14.21 -7.38 5.85
CA PRO A 275 -14.90 -6.31 6.56
C PRO A 275 -14.03 -5.75 7.71
N GLY A 276 -12.92 -5.11 7.34
CA GLY A 276 -11.91 -4.56 8.23
C GLY A 276 -10.86 -3.75 7.48
N GLY A 277 -9.89 -3.23 8.23
CA GLY A 277 -8.78 -2.46 7.69
C GLY A 277 -7.82 -2.01 8.77
N LEU A 278 -6.67 -1.50 8.36
CA LEU A 278 -5.74 -0.86 9.27
C LEU A 278 -6.22 0.58 9.55
N THR A 279 -6.66 0.84 10.78
CA THR A 279 -6.89 2.20 11.24
C THR A 279 -5.62 2.73 11.90
N ARG A 280 -5.12 3.87 11.44
CA ARG A 280 -3.99 4.58 12.07
C ARG A 280 -4.50 5.82 12.77
N VAL A 281 -3.81 6.21 13.84
CA VAL A 281 -4.18 7.35 14.68
C VAL A 281 -2.99 8.26 14.97
N ALA A 282 -3.19 9.56 14.81
CA ALA A 282 -2.20 10.56 15.19
C ALA A 282 -2.27 10.76 16.72
N LEU A 283 -1.29 10.25 17.47
CA LEU A 283 -1.35 10.28 18.94
C LEU A 283 -1.16 11.69 19.51
N LYS A 284 -0.31 12.50 18.87
CA LYS A 284 -0.05 13.89 19.28
C LYS A 284 -1.26 14.78 19.02
N GLU A 285 -1.62 15.60 20.00
CA GLU A 285 -2.71 16.56 19.89
C GLU A 285 -2.49 17.52 18.71
N GLY A 286 -3.56 17.75 17.92
CA GLY A 286 -3.53 18.60 16.73
C GLY A 286 -2.69 18.07 15.55
N SER A 287 -2.05 16.91 15.68
CA SER A 287 -1.24 16.34 14.60
C SER A 287 -2.11 15.65 13.56
N LEU A 288 -1.78 15.87 12.28
CA LEU A 288 -2.33 15.12 11.14
C LEU A 288 -1.43 13.94 10.74
N VAL A 289 -0.28 13.77 11.41
CA VAL A 289 0.69 12.72 11.09
C VAL A 289 0.28 11.42 11.77
N VAL A 290 -0.24 10.49 10.97
CA VAL A 290 -0.69 9.14 11.39
C VAL A 290 0.34 8.05 11.11
N ASN A 291 1.50 8.38 10.52
CA ASN A 291 2.50 7.39 10.12
C ASN A 291 3.22 6.80 11.35
N SER A 292 3.31 5.47 11.42
CA SER A 292 3.90 4.74 12.55
C SER A 292 5.37 5.08 12.77
N SER A 293 6.13 5.35 11.71
CA SER A 293 7.53 5.77 11.79
C SER A 293 7.73 7.16 12.43
N GLN A 294 6.64 7.92 12.61
CA GLN A 294 6.65 9.27 13.20
C GLN A 294 5.74 9.35 14.44
N GLY A 295 5.51 8.23 15.13
CA GLY A 295 4.74 8.19 16.38
C GLY A 295 3.24 8.04 16.21
N GLY A 296 2.77 7.57 15.05
CA GLY A 296 1.38 7.16 14.84
C GLY A 296 1.08 5.81 15.51
N GLY A 297 -0.09 5.70 16.15
CA GLY A 297 -0.62 4.46 16.72
C GLY A 297 -1.53 3.73 15.74
N THR A 298 -2.07 2.59 16.16
CA THR A 298 -3.09 1.85 15.41
C THR A 298 -4.32 1.55 16.29
N LYS A 299 -5.46 1.28 15.65
CA LYS A 299 -6.71 0.85 16.29
C LYS A 299 -7.30 -0.32 15.53
N ASP A 300 -8.07 -1.16 16.23
CA ASP A 300 -8.95 -2.13 15.58
C ASP A 300 -10.10 -1.38 14.87
N THR A 301 -10.51 -1.90 13.72
CA THR A 301 -11.59 -1.38 12.89
C THR A 301 -12.75 -2.35 12.92
N TRP A 302 -13.85 -1.99 13.56
CA TRP A 302 -15.05 -2.83 13.62
C TRP A 302 -16.02 -2.47 12.51
N VAL A 303 -16.26 -3.43 11.62
CA VAL A 303 -17.41 -3.41 10.71
C VAL A 303 -18.48 -4.29 11.36
N LEU A 304 -19.66 -3.71 11.57
CA LEU A 304 -20.76 -4.39 12.25
C LEU A 304 -21.54 -5.25 11.27
N ASP A 305 -22.12 -6.33 11.78
CA ASP A 305 -23.16 -7.08 11.08
C ASP A 305 -24.50 -6.33 11.20
N ASP A 306 -25.39 -6.54 10.24
CA ASP A 306 -26.71 -5.90 10.21
C ASP A 306 -27.65 -6.40 11.34
#